data_AF-G7V6M7-F1
#
_entry.id   AF-G7V6M7-F1
#
_cell.length_a   1.000
_cell.length_b   1.000
_cell.length_c   1.000
_cell.angle_alpha   90.00
_cell.angle_beta   90.00
_cell.angle_gamma   90.00
#
_symmetry.space_group_name_H-M   'P 1'
#
loop_
_entity.id
_entity.type
_entity.pdbx_description
1 polymer ?
#
loop_
_entity_poly.entity_id
_entity_poly.type
_entity_poly.pdbx_seq_one_letter_code
_entity_poly.pdbx_strand_id
1 'polypeptide(L)'
;MNIGEKKQKREITIIQGWRTPYVSMFIPADPVVFPYRVLRLAQAVYYATPEKRIRVIKTLLKGVAESYVFWANICSQCLITEEILRAVRVFRRNIDSIGEVKEGLGFEGNFHKEIFEIWMRNVPPEFGFTGRNRQPPRDPLNALISYGNSLMYKICVPPLQKAGFNTSVGFLHQPGRGRHTLALDIAELLKPVLVEAVIWNMLLEGEFARDMTTEGPGGCFLNKDGKKAYRDSLFKMVEDLFGGSTRCHFGWPINLLKALEETVARISRDLIQETIPESWVVFRR
;
A
#
# COMPACT_ATOMS: atom_id res chain seq x y z
N MET A 1 -28.44 13.07 -40.04
CA MET A 1 -27.53 13.85 -39.19
C MET A 1 -26.86 12.91 -38.21
N ASN A 2 -25.55 12.79 -38.32
CA ASN A 2 -24.73 11.87 -37.53
C ASN A 2 -24.53 12.49 -36.13
N ILE A 3 -25.26 12.02 -35.12
CA ILE A 3 -25.09 12.49 -33.73
C ILE A 3 -23.89 11.73 -33.18
N GLY A 4 -22.71 12.32 -33.33
CA GLY A 4 -21.47 11.79 -32.78
C GLY A 4 -21.57 11.70 -31.27
N GLU A 5 -21.56 10.48 -30.73
CA GLU A 5 -21.29 10.22 -29.32
C GLU A 5 -19.89 10.77 -28.99
N LYS A 6 -19.84 11.97 -28.39
CA LYS A 6 -18.62 12.42 -27.72
C LYS A 6 -18.41 11.50 -26.51
N LYS A 7 -17.56 10.49 -26.65
CA LYS A 7 -16.97 9.76 -25.52
C LYS A 7 -16.36 10.79 -24.57
N GLN A 8 -17.08 11.11 -23.49
CA GLN A 8 -16.56 11.93 -22.41
C GLN A 8 -15.41 11.15 -21.78
N LYS A 9 -14.18 11.61 -22.02
CA LYS A 9 -12.98 11.02 -21.42
C LYS A 9 -13.14 11.06 -19.90
N ARG A 10 -13.20 9.88 -19.28
CA ARG A 10 -13.19 9.69 -17.83
C ARG A 10 -11.76 9.92 -17.34
N GLU A 11 -11.32 11.17 -17.30
CA GLU A 11 -10.02 11.54 -16.76
C GLU A 11 -10.15 11.72 -15.24
N ILE A 12 -9.42 10.91 -14.48
CA ILE A 12 -9.23 11.10 -13.03
C ILE A 12 -8.18 12.21 -12.88
N THR A 13 -8.49 13.26 -12.12
CA THR A 13 -7.53 14.34 -11.86
C THR A 13 -7.04 14.26 -10.42
N ILE A 14 -5.73 14.07 -10.25
CA ILE A 14 -5.08 14.09 -8.93
C ILE A 14 -4.52 15.50 -8.70
N ILE A 15 -5.07 16.23 -7.72
CA ILE A 15 -4.58 17.57 -7.36
C ILE A 15 -3.70 17.45 -6.12
N GLN A 16 -2.42 17.81 -6.27
CA GLN A 16 -1.43 17.75 -5.18
C GLN A 16 -1.27 19.13 -4.51
N GLY A 17 -1.72 19.26 -3.27
CA GLY A 17 -1.44 20.45 -2.45
C GLY A 17 0.04 20.53 -2.09
N TRP A 18 0.65 21.71 -2.24
CA TRP A 18 2.08 21.95 -1.98
C TRP A 18 2.45 22.01 -0.49
N ARG A 19 1.46 22.12 0.43
CA ARG A 19 1.67 22.30 1.88
C ARG A 19 0.78 21.46 2.81
N THR A 20 -0.02 20.53 2.28
CA THR A 20 -0.92 19.70 3.11
C THR A 20 -0.82 18.21 2.76
N PRO A 21 -0.97 17.29 3.74
CA PRO A 21 -1.05 15.85 3.46
C PRO A 21 -2.33 15.45 2.71
N TYR A 22 -3.30 16.37 2.60
CA TYR A 22 -4.54 16.17 1.85
C TYR A 22 -4.31 16.36 0.35
N VAL A 23 -4.51 15.27 -0.38
CA VAL A 23 -4.64 15.24 -1.84
C VAL A 23 -6.11 15.09 -2.15
N SER A 24 -6.68 16.08 -2.83
CA SER A 24 -8.02 15.99 -3.39
C SER A 24 -7.93 15.32 -4.75
N MET A 25 -8.61 14.18 -4.91
CA MET A 25 -8.76 13.51 -6.20
C MET A 25 -10.15 13.82 -6.72
N PHE A 26 -10.23 14.48 -7.88
CA PHE A 26 -11.50 14.68 -8.58
C PHE A 26 -11.82 13.40 -9.35
N ILE A 27 -12.86 12.71 -8.89
CA ILE A 27 -13.39 11.50 -9.50
C ILE A 27 -14.78 11.87 -10.03
N PRO A 28 -15.08 11.66 -11.32
CA PRO A 28 -16.45 11.85 -11.82
C PRO A 28 -17.41 10.98 -11.02
N ALA A 29 -18.60 11.51 -10.72
CA ALA A 29 -19.61 10.83 -9.91
C ALA A 29 -19.79 9.38 -10.39
N ASP A 30 -19.67 8.44 -9.46
CA ASP A 30 -19.89 7.02 -9.70
C ASP A 30 -21.24 6.86 -10.39
N PRO A 31 -21.30 6.45 -11.68
CA PRO A 31 -22.57 6.17 -12.30
C PRO A 31 -23.09 4.95 -11.56
N VAL A 32 -23.99 5.19 -10.61
CA VAL A 32 -24.86 4.16 -10.10
C VAL A 32 -25.46 3.49 -11.36
N VAL A 33 -25.50 2.17 -11.34
CA VAL A 33 -26.19 1.23 -12.23
C VAL A 33 -25.36 0.39 -13.26
N PHE A 34 -25.51 -0.94 -13.08
CA PHE A 34 -25.32 -2.11 -13.95
C PHE A 34 -24.05 -2.99 -13.84
N PRO A 35 -22.84 -2.67 -14.35
CA PRO A 35 -21.78 -3.69 -14.50
C PRO A 35 -21.10 -4.12 -13.19
N TYR A 36 -21.15 -3.30 -12.13
CA TYR A 36 -20.41 -3.55 -10.88
C TYR A 36 -21.28 -4.09 -9.73
N ARG A 37 -22.57 -4.32 -9.97
CA ARG A 37 -23.54 -4.68 -8.91
C ARG A 37 -23.16 -5.99 -8.21
N VAL A 38 -22.74 -7.00 -8.98
CA VAL A 38 -22.38 -8.33 -8.45
C VAL A 38 -21.19 -8.21 -7.50
N LEU A 39 -20.14 -7.51 -7.91
CA LEU A 39 -18.96 -7.30 -7.08
C LEU A 39 -19.29 -6.55 -5.79
N ARG A 40 -20.04 -5.44 -5.87
CA ARG A 40 -20.38 -4.65 -4.68
C ARG A 40 -21.29 -5.40 -3.72
N LEU A 41 -22.19 -6.23 -4.24
CA LEU A 41 -23.01 -7.12 -3.41
C LEU A 41 -22.14 -8.17 -2.71
N ALA A 42 -21.24 -8.83 -3.45
CA ALA A 42 -20.29 -9.76 -2.85
C ALA A 42 -19.44 -9.06 -1.77
N GLN A 43 -18.88 -7.89 -2.06
CA GLN A 43 -18.11 -7.09 -1.10
C GLN A 43 -18.93 -6.77 0.17
N ALA A 44 -20.21 -6.38 0.02
CA ALA A 44 -21.09 -6.10 1.15
C ALA A 44 -21.38 -7.36 1.99
N VAL A 45 -21.63 -8.52 1.34
CA VAL A 45 -21.84 -9.80 2.02
C VAL A 45 -20.60 -10.21 2.82
N TYR A 46 -19.41 -10.12 2.22
CA TYR A 46 -18.15 -10.40 2.91
C TYR A 46 -17.90 -9.43 4.06
N TYR A 47 -18.24 -8.15 3.92
CA TYR A 47 -18.06 -7.18 5.00
C TYR A 47 -19.04 -7.40 6.17
N ALA A 48 -20.30 -7.73 5.86
CA ALA A 48 -21.37 -7.90 6.85
C ALA A 48 -21.33 -9.26 7.57
N THR A 49 -20.72 -10.28 6.96
CA THR A 49 -20.64 -11.64 7.52
C THR A 49 -19.29 -11.83 8.24
N PRO A 50 -19.23 -11.91 9.57
CA PRO A 50 -17.97 -11.96 10.33
C PRO A 50 -17.02 -13.06 9.88
N GLU A 51 -17.52 -14.27 9.63
CA GLU A 51 -16.72 -15.44 9.26
C GLU A 51 -16.06 -15.25 7.88
N LYS A 52 -16.81 -14.70 6.92
CA LYS A 52 -16.31 -14.37 5.58
C LYS A 52 -15.30 -13.21 5.66
N ARG A 53 -15.57 -12.20 6.47
CA ARG A 53 -14.66 -11.06 6.68
C ARG A 53 -13.34 -11.49 7.29
N ILE A 54 -13.38 -12.33 8.33
CA ILE A 54 -12.20 -12.89 8.98
C ILE A 54 -11.37 -13.70 7.98
N ARG A 55 -12.01 -14.50 7.11
CA ARG A 55 -11.31 -15.22 6.05
C ARG A 55 -10.52 -14.27 5.14
N VAL A 56 -11.15 -13.19 4.68
CA VAL A 56 -10.49 -12.16 3.86
C VAL A 56 -9.36 -11.46 4.61
N ILE A 57 -9.56 -11.12 5.89
CA ILE A 57 -8.52 -10.53 6.74
C ILE A 57 -7.31 -11.46 6.83
N LYS A 58 -7.52 -12.75 7.08
CA LYS A 58 -6.43 -13.74 7.15
C LYS A 58 -5.68 -13.83 5.81
N THR A 59 -6.39 -13.90 4.69
CA THR A 59 -5.80 -13.92 3.34
C THR A 59 -4.98 -12.66 3.06
N LEU A 60 -5.47 -11.48 3.47
CA LEU A 60 -4.74 -10.22 3.33
C LEU A 60 -3.46 -10.22 4.15
N LEU A 61 -3.53 -10.57 5.45
CA LEU A 61 -2.37 -10.60 6.35
C LEU A 61 -1.33 -11.64 5.92
N LYS A 62 -1.76 -12.78 5.39
CA LYS A 62 -0.86 -13.78 4.79
C LYS A 62 -0.15 -13.22 3.55
N GLY A 63 -0.84 -12.45 2.71
CA GLY A 63 -0.22 -11.73 1.59
C GLY A 63 0.79 -10.67 2.03
N VAL A 64 0.54 -9.97 3.15
CA VAL A 64 1.52 -9.06 3.77
C VAL A 64 2.77 -9.83 4.19
N ALA A 65 2.60 -10.96 4.89
CA ALA A 65 3.70 -11.82 5.31
C ALA A 65 4.54 -12.31 4.12
N GLU A 66 3.90 -12.74 3.03
CA GLU A 66 4.59 -13.14 1.81
C GLU A 66 5.34 -11.99 1.13
N SER A 67 4.83 -10.76 1.23
CA SER A 67 5.52 -9.58 0.70
C SER A 67 6.81 -9.28 1.48
N TYR A 68 6.84 -9.53 2.79
CA TYR A 68 8.09 -9.49 3.57
C TYR A 68 9.04 -10.65 3.23
N VAL A 69 8.52 -11.86 2.99
CA VAL A 69 9.36 -12.98 2.49
C VAL A 69 9.97 -12.62 1.14
N PHE A 70 9.18 -12.00 0.25
CA PHE A 70 9.67 -11.52 -1.02
C PHE A 70 10.78 -10.48 -0.85
N TRP A 71 10.56 -9.48 0.02
CA TRP A 71 11.60 -8.49 0.38
C TRP A 71 12.89 -9.18 0.85
N ALA A 72 12.79 -10.09 1.83
CA ALA A 72 13.95 -10.85 2.33
C ALA A 72 14.72 -11.59 1.22
N ASN A 73 14.01 -12.11 0.22
CA ASN A 73 14.63 -12.84 -0.90
C ASN A 73 15.32 -11.95 -1.92
N ILE A 74 14.85 -10.71 -2.14
CA ILE A 74 15.51 -9.74 -3.03
C ILE A 74 16.64 -8.99 -2.33
N CYS A 75 16.62 -8.94 -1.00
CA CYS A 75 17.63 -8.31 -0.15
C CYS A 75 18.43 -9.35 0.65
N SER A 76 18.73 -10.52 0.08
CA SER A 76 19.30 -11.67 0.82
C SER A 76 20.67 -11.42 1.48
N GLN A 77 21.34 -10.31 1.17
CA GLN A 77 22.60 -9.87 1.80
C GLN A 77 22.41 -8.76 2.84
N CYS A 78 21.18 -8.47 3.24
CA CYS A 78 20.88 -7.41 4.18
C CYS A 78 21.01 -7.88 5.64
N LEU A 79 21.59 -7.02 6.49
CA LEU A 79 21.81 -7.26 7.92
C LEU A 79 20.53 -7.66 8.68
N ILE A 80 19.37 -7.17 8.26
CA ILE A 80 18.10 -7.36 8.97
C ILE A 80 17.26 -8.54 8.46
N THR A 81 17.69 -9.23 7.40
CA THR A 81 16.88 -10.23 6.70
C THR A 81 16.44 -11.37 7.62
N GLU A 82 17.35 -11.92 8.44
CA GLU A 82 17.02 -13.02 9.36
C GLU A 82 16.06 -12.61 10.48
N GLU A 83 16.19 -11.38 10.99
CA GLU A 83 15.27 -10.83 11.99
C GLU A 83 13.87 -10.65 11.41
N ILE A 84 13.76 -10.08 10.20
CA ILE A 84 12.48 -9.95 9.48
C ILE A 84 11.85 -11.32 9.24
N LEU A 85 12.61 -12.30 8.72
CA LEU A 85 12.08 -13.64 8.47
C LEU A 85 11.63 -14.33 9.75
N ARG A 86 12.30 -14.10 10.88
CA ARG A 86 11.86 -14.59 12.19
C ARG A 86 10.52 -13.96 12.60
N ALA A 87 10.40 -12.64 12.53
CA ALA A 87 9.15 -11.93 12.84
C ALA A 87 8.00 -12.42 11.95
N VAL A 88 8.24 -12.56 10.65
CA VAL A 88 7.26 -13.07 9.67
C VAL A 88 6.81 -14.48 10.00
N ARG A 89 7.72 -15.39 10.40
CA ARG A 89 7.36 -16.75 10.80
C ARG A 89 6.45 -16.77 12.03
N VAL A 90 6.72 -15.93 13.02
CA VAL A 90 5.87 -15.81 14.22
C VAL A 90 4.50 -15.22 13.84
N PHE A 91 4.49 -14.12 13.09
CA PHE A 91 3.27 -13.48 12.61
C PHE A 91 2.38 -14.47 11.85
N ARG A 92 2.91 -15.15 10.85
CA ARG A 92 2.17 -16.11 10.01
C ARG A 92 1.55 -17.25 10.81
N ARG A 93 2.24 -17.79 11.82
CA ARG A 93 1.72 -18.86 12.69
C ARG A 93 0.49 -18.44 13.48
N ASN A 94 0.42 -17.16 13.85
CA ASN A 94 -0.65 -16.65 14.70
C ASN A 94 -1.83 -16.06 13.90
N ILE A 95 -1.72 -15.85 12.58
CA ILE A 95 -2.84 -15.32 11.76
C ILE A 95 -4.07 -16.25 11.84
N ASP A 96 -3.87 -17.57 11.86
CA ASP A 96 -4.98 -18.52 11.86
C ASP A 96 -5.78 -18.50 13.18
N SER A 97 -5.21 -17.95 14.27
CA SER A 97 -5.91 -17.79 15.55
C SER A 97 -6.86 -16.59 15.60
N ILE A 98 -6.90 -15.73 14.57
CA ILE A 98 -7.83 -14.60 14.51
C ILE A 98 -9.28 -15.13 14.51
N GLY A 99 -10.02 -14.85 15.57
CA GLY A 99 -11.40 -15.26 15.78
C GLY A 99 -12.38 -14.09 15.65
N GLU A 100 -11.90 -12.85 15.76
CA GLU A 100 -12.74 -11.65 15.66
C GLU A 100 -12.15 -10.61 14.71
N VAL A 101 -13.03 -9.87 14.01
CA VAL A 101 -12.62 -8.84 13.02
C VAL A 101 -11.67 -7.80 13.62
N LYS A 102 -11.91 -7.35 14.86
CA LYS A 102 -11.08 -6.32 15.52
C LYS A 102 -9.66 -6.79 15.82
N GLU A 103 -9.45 -8.10 15.96
CA GLU A 103 -8.13 -8.67 16.25
C GLU A 103 -7.18 -8.45 15.08
N GLY A 104 -7.69 -8.47 13.84
CA GLY A 104 -6.88 -8.30 12.63
C GLY A 104 -6.01 -7.03 12.64
N LEU A 105 -6.56 -5.90 13.08
CA LEU A 105 -5.81 -4.64 13.22
C LEU A 105 -4.77 -4.70 14.35
N GLY A 106 -5.06 -5.43 15.43
CA GLY A 106 -4.10 -5.64 16.51
C GLY A 106 -2.91 -6.50 16.07
N PHE A 107 -3.19 -7.57 15.31
CA PHE A 107 -2.17 -8.44 14.72
C PHE A 107 -1.26 -7.68 13.75
N GLU A 108 -1.85 -6.93 12.82
CA GLU A 108 -1.10 -6.08 11.87
C GLU A 108 -0.26 -5.03 12.61
N GLY A 109 -0.86 -4.30 13.55
CA GLY A 109 -0.16 -3.24 14.29
C GLY A 109 1.01 -3.76 15.11
N ASN A 110 0.85 -4.90 15.78
CA ASN A 110 1.92 -5.54 16.56
C ASN A 110 3.06 -6.01 15.65
N PHE A 111 2.75 -6.61 14.50
CA PHE A 111 3.75 -7.06 13.55
C PHE A 111 4.57 -5.89 12.99
N HIS A 112 3.91 -4.81 12.57
CA HIS A 112 4.61 -3.60 12.13
C HIS A 112 5.46 -2.98 13.23
N LYS A 113 5.00 -3.01 14.48
CA LYS A 113 5.80 -2.53 15.62
C LYS A 113 7.10 -3.32 15.75
N GLU A 114 7.03 -4.66 15.67
CA GLU A 114 8.21 -5.53 15.71
C GLU A 114 9.18 -5.24 14.54
N ILE A 115 8.66 -5.05 13.32
CA ILE A 115 9.47 -4.63 12.17
C ILE A 115 10.18 -3.30 12.44
N PHE A 116 9.47 -2.29 12.95
CA PHE A 116 10.10 -1.00 13.26
C PHE A 116 11.08 -1.08 14.44
N GLU A 117 10.92 -2.02 15.37
CA GLU A 117 11.92 -2.31 16.40
C GLU A 117 13.22 -2.88 15.81
N ILE A 118 13.13 -3.72 14.79
CA ILE A 118 14.30 -4.18 14.01
C ILE A 118 14.98 -2.98 13.33
N TRP A 119 14.20 -2.07 12.74
CA TRP A 119 14.74 -0.86 12.10
C TRP A 119 15.47 0.03 13.10
N MET A 120 14.91 0.29 14.29
CA MET A 120 15.56 1.12 15.31
C MET A 120 16.97 0.67 15.68
N ARG A 121 17.23 -0.65 15.65
CA ARG A 121 18.54 -1.21 15.97
C ARG A 121 19.57 -1.11 14.84
N ASN A 122 19.10 -0.98 13.60
CA ASN A 122 19.92 -1.17 12.40
C ASN A 122 19.99 0.07 11.50
N VAL A 123 19.12 1.06 11.70
CA VAL A 123 19.16 2.35 11.00
C VAL A 123 20.35 3.18 11.52
N PRO A 124 21.05 3.90 10.63
CA PRO A 124 22.13 4.81 11.04
C PRO A 124 21.65 5.86 12.08
N PRO A 125 22.36 6.04 13.21
CA PRO A 125 21.93 6.91 14.31
C PRO A 125 21.65 8.36 13.90
N GLU A 126 22.30 8.86 12.85
CA GLU A 126 22.07 10.19 12.32
C GLU A 126 20.63 10.41 11.87
N PHE A 127 19.84 9.39 11.55
CA PHE A 127 18.43 9.59 11.22
C PHE A 127 17.51 9.72 12.44
N GLY A 128 17.99 9.47 13.66
CA GLY A 128 17.25 9.68 14.90
C GLY A 128 15.96 8.86 15.02
N PHE A 129 15.90 7.68 14.38
CA PHE A 129 14.68 6.88 14.31
C PHE A 129 14.45 6.11 15.60
N THR A 130 13.46 6.54 16.39
CA THR A 130 13.05 5.90 17.65
C THR A 130 11.73 5.13 17.52
N GLY A 131 11.38 4.71 16.30
CA GLY A 131 10.15 3.98 16.00
C GLY A 131 9.14 4.80 15.22
N ARG A 132 8.02 4.17 14.83
CA ARG A 132 7.04 4.79 13.92
C ARG A 132 6.22 5.90 14.59
N ASN A 133 6.26 7.11 14.03
CA ASN A 133 5.46 8.26 14.45
C ASN A 133 4.80 8.95 13.23
N ARG A 134 3.48 9.15 13.25
CA ARG A 134 2.70 9.37 12.00
C ARG A 134 2.27 10.82 11.76
N GLN A 135 1.90 11.59 12.79
CA GLN A 135 1.24 12.88 12.60
C GLN A 135 1.54 13.91 13.70
N PRO A 136 2.35 14.94 13.43
CA PRO A 136 3.30 15.02 12.30
C PRO A 136 4.51 14.08 12.52
N PRO A 137 5.19 13.62 11.44
CA PRO A 137 6.47 12.93 11.55
C PRO A 137 7.49 13.78 12.31
N ARG A 138 8.35 13.17 13.12
CA ARG A 138 9.32 13.90 13.97
C ARG A 138 10.75 13.75 13.49
N ASP A 139 10.99 12.83 12.58
CA ASP A 139 12.31 12.52 12.02
C ASP A 139 12.25 12.22 10.51
N PRO A 140 13.41 12.23 9.83
CA PRO A 140 13.49 12.02 8.39
C PRO A 140 12.90 10.69 7.90
N LEU A 141 13.09 9.59 8.64
CA LEU A 141 12.60 8.28 8.22
C LEU A 141 11.09 8.17 8.36
N ASN A 142 10.52 8.71 9.43
CA ASN A 142 9.07 8.79 9.55
C ASN A 142 8.45 9.69 8.48
N ALA A 143 9.14 10.73 8.03
CA ALA A 143 8.70 11.54 6.88
C ALA A 143 8.73 10.71 5.58
N LEU A 144 9.79 9.95 5.35
CA LEU A 144 9.98 9.09 4.18
C LEU A 144 8.94 7.95 4.12
N ILE A 145 8.75 7.22 5.24
CA ILE A 145 7.73 6.15 5.37
C ILE A 145 6.34 6.73 5.14
N SER A 146 6.03 7.90 5.72
CA SER A 146 4.71 8.54 5.54
C SER A 146 4.47 8.95 4.09
N TYR A 147 5.51 9.43 3.40
CA TYR A 147 5.43 9.77 1.99
C TYR A 147 5.19 8.52 1.15
N GLY A 148 6.00 7.46 1.30
CA GLY A 148 5.82 6.19 0.59
C GLY A 148 4.44 5.55 0.82
N ASN A 149 3.99 5.47 2.07
CA ASN A 149 2.65 4.96 2.40
C ASN A 149 1.54 5.78 1.72
N SER A 150 1.70 7.11 1.67
CA SER A 150 0.74 7.98 0.98
C SER A 150 0.71 7.75 -0.52
N LEU A 151 1.82 7.35 -1.12
CA LEU A 151 1.90 6.99 -2.54
C LEU A 151 1.24 5.63 -2.80
N MET A 152 1.51 4.62 -1.96
CA MET A 152 0.86 3.30 -2.05
C MET A 152 -0.66 3.40 -1.91
N TYR A 153 -1.14 4.20 -0.95
CA TYR A 153 -2.57 4.46 -0.82
C TYR A 153 -3.17 5.02 -2.12
N LYS A 154 -2.53 6.04 -2.71
CA LYS A 154 -3.02 6.70 -3.93
C LYS A 154 -3.04 5.78 -5.13
N ILE A 155 -1.99 4.98 -5.34
CA ILE A 155 -1.88 4.13 -6.53
C ILE A 155 -2.89 2.97 -6.50
N CYS A 156 -3.35 2.54 -5.32
CA CYS A 156 -4.39 1.52 -5.17
C CYS A 156 -5.80 2.02 -5.55
N VAL A 157 -6.10 3.32 -5.46
CA VAL A 157 -7.48 3.81 -5.66
C VAL A 157 -7.97 3.63 -7.10
N PRO A 158 -7.24 4.03 -8.16
CA PRO A 158 -7.75 3.93 -9.53
C PRO A 158 -8.04 2.48 -9.98
N PRO A 159 -7.16 1.47 -9.74
CA PRO A 159 -7.46 0.07 -10.06
C PRO A 159 -8.71 -0.45 -9.37
N LEU A 160 -8.89 -0.13 -8.08
CA LEU A 160 -10.08 -0.53 -7.31
C LEU A 160 -11.37 0.06 -7.90
N GLN A 161 -11.35 1.34 -8.24
CA GLN A 161 -12.49 2.01 -8.86
C GLN A 161 -12.80 1.45 -10.24
N LYS A 162 -11.76 1.23 -11.06
CA LYS A 162 -11.88 0.65 -12.41
C LYS A 162 -12.51 -0.74 -12.37
N ALA A 163 -12.14 -1.56 -11.38
CA ALA A 163 -12.71 -2.88 -11.16
C ALA A 163 -14.14 -2.85 -10.58
N GLY A 164 -14.60 -1.71 -10.08
CA GLY A 164 -15.98 -1.51 -9.59
C GLY A 164 -16.16 -1.66 -8.08
N PHE A 165 -15.09 -1.77 -7.30
CA PHE A 165 -15.18 -1.84 -5.84
C PHE A 165 -15.78 -0.58 -5.24
N ASN A 166 -16.55 -0.74 -4.15
CA ASN A 166 -16.79 0.38 -3.25
C ASN A 166 -15.52 0.59 -2.40
N THR A 167 -14.70 1.56 -2.82
CA THR A 167 -13.41 1.85 -2.16
C THR A 167 -13.55 2.30 -0.69
N SER A 168 -14.74 2.72 -0.24
CA SER A 168 -14.95 3.14 1.16
C SER A 168 -15.06 1.96 2.13
N VAL A 169 -15.26 0.73 1.61
CA VAL A 169 -15.49 -0.49 2.39
C VAL A 169 -14.24 -1.36 2.37
N GLY A 170 -13.40 -1.25 3.40
CA GLY A 170 -12.29 -2.16 3.66
C GLY A 170 -12.73 -3.38 4.47
N PHE A 171 -11.98 -4.46 4.37
CA PHE A 171 -12.16 -5.68 5.15
C PHE A 171 -11.36 -5.63 6.46
N LEU A 172 -10.11 -5.17 6.43
CA LEU A 172 -9.25 -5.04 7.61
C LEU A 172 -9.55 -3.73 8.34
N HIS A 173 -9.41 -2.59 7.65
CA HIS A 173 -9.65 -1.28 8.23
C HIS A 173 -11.16 -0.95 8.32
N GLN A 174 -11.54 -0.20 9.35
CA GLN A 174 -12.92 0.28 9.50
C GLN A 174 -13.23 1.43 8.52
N PRO A 175 -14.40 1.41 7.86
CA PRO A 175 -14.84 2.51 6.99
C PRO A 175 -14.87 3.86 7.72
N GLY A 176 -14.20 4.86 7.15
CA GLY A 176 -14.25 6.24 7.62
C GLY A 176 -14.89 7.16 6.59
N ARG A 177 -15.51 8.27 7.04
CA ARG A 177 -16.10 9.27 6.13
C ARG A 177 -15.05 9.81 5.15
N GLY A 178 -15.34 9.72 3.86
CA GLY A 178 -14.50 10.25 2.77
C GLY A 178 -13.16 9.51 2.57
N ARG A 179 -12.98 8.32 3.17
CA ARG A 179 -11.74 7.54 3.06
C ARG A 179 -11.92 6.36 2.10
N HIS A 180 -10.94 6.13 1.23
CA HIS A 180 -10.87 4.92 0.41
C HIS A 180 -10.29 3.77 1.24
N THR A 181 -11.03 3.34 2.27
CA THR A 181 -10.59 2.32 3.24
C THR A 181 -10.05 1.04 2.60
N LEU A 182 -10.65 0.56 1.50
CA LEU A 182 -10.15 -0.62 0.79
C LEU A 182 -8.75 -0.40 0.20
N ALA A 183 -8.44 0.83 -0.22
CA ALA A 183 -7.12 1.16 -0.72
C ALA A 183 -6.05 1.11 0.38
N LEU A 184 -6.42 1.32 1.66
CA LEU A 184 -5.52 1.09 2.78
C LEU A 184 -5.18 -0.40 2.91
N ASP A 185 -6.21 -1.26 2.88
CA ASP A 185 -6.04 -2.71 2.95
C ASP A 185 -5.14 -3.23 1.84
N ILE A 186 -5.42 -2.87 0.58
CA ILE A 186 -4.62 -3.32 -0.57
C ILE A 186 -3.20 -2.75 -0.51
N ALA A 187 -3.03 -1.51 -0.03
CA ALA A 187 -1.70 -0.93 0.12
C ALA A 187 -0.84 -1.70 1.13
N GLU A 188 -1.40 -2.39 2.14
CA GLU A 188 -0.61 -3.23 3.05
C GLU A 188 0.17 -4.32 2.31
N LEU A 189 -0.38 -4.86 1.22
CA LEU A 189 0.30 -5.86 0.39
C LEU A 189 1.51 -5.28 -0.34
N LEU A 190 1.61 -3.97 -0.51
CA LEU A 190 2.65 -3.32 -1.31
C LEU A 190 3.77 -2.74 -0.45
N LYS A 191 3.44 -2.26 0.75
CA LYS A 191 4.37 -1.50 1.60
C LYS A 191 5.68 -2.23 1.90
N PRO A 192 5.71 -3.55 2.19
CA PRO A 192 6.98 -4.21 2.53
C PRO A 192 8.03 -4.07 1.41
N VAL A 193 7.62 -4.17 0.15
CA VAL A 193 8.53 -4.14 -1.00
C VAL A 193 8.68 -2.74 -1.58
N LEU A 194 7.58 -2.00 -1.75
CA LEU A 194 7.59 -0.71 -2.46
C LEU A 194 7.76 0.50 -1.54
N VAL A 195 7.71 0.31 -0.22
CA VAL A 195 8.01 1.36 0.75
C VAL A 195 9.22 0.98 1.59
N GLU A 196 9.12 -0.10 2.34
CA GLU A 196 10.11 -0.46 3.35
C GLU A 196 11.43 -0.91 2.71
N ALA A 197 11.40 -1.84 1.75
CA ALA A 197 12.60 -2.24 1.03
C ALA A 197 13.24 -1.10 0.23
N VAL A 198 12.44 -0.25 -0.41
CA VAL A 198 12.96 0.93 -1.14
C VAL A 198 13.68 1.87 -0.20
N ILE A 199 13.08 2.22 0.95
CA ILE A 199 13.71 3.07 1.95
C ILE A 199 14.99 2.42 2.46
N TRP A 200 14.95 1.13 2.75
CA TRP A 200 16.11 0.41 3.24
C TRP A 200 17.26 0.44 2.23
N ASN A 201 16.98 0.21 0.94
CA ASN A 201 17.98 0.30 -0.12
C ASN A 201 18.56 1.71 -0.25
N MET A 202 17.72 2.75 -0.19
CA MET A 202 18.19 4.14 -0.22
C MET A 202 19.16 4.45 0.94
N LEU A 203 18.93 3.88 2.12
CA LEU A 203 19.83 4.03 3.26
C LEU A 203 21.16 3.30 3.04
N LEU A 204 21.12 2.07 2.52
CA LEU A 204 22.33 1.27 2.25
C LEU A 204 23.18 1.86 1.12
N GLU A 205 22.55 2.39 0.08
CA GLU A 205 23.21 3.00 -1.08
C GLU A 205 23.65 4.46 -0.82
N GLY A 206 23.30 5.04 0.33
CA GLY A 206 23.60 6.44 0.66
C GLY A 206 22.83 7.46 -0.18
N GLU A 207 21.70 7.05 -0.79
CA GLU A 207 20.85 7.88 -1.65
C GLU A 207 19.92 8.82 -0.85
N PHE A 208 19.87 8.68 0.47
CA PHE A 208 19.07 9.52 1.35
C PHE A 208 19.91 10.17 2.45
N ALA A 209 19.72 11.48 2.64
CA ALA A 209 20.41 12.26 3.67
C ALA A 209 19.42 13.15 4.44
N ARG A 210 19.83 13.61 5.64
CA ARG A 210 18.96 14.42 6.52
C ARG A 210 18.50 15.74 5.88
N ASP A 211 19.36 16.36 5.07
CA ASP A 211 19.11 17.63 4.37
C ASP A 211 18.06 17.51 3.25
N MET A 212 17.69 16.29 2.86
CA MET A 212 16.53 16.00 2.02
C MET A 212 15.18 16.15 2.76
N THR A 213 15.23 16.67 3.99
CA THR A 213 14.07 16.99 4.81
C THR A 213 14.10 18.44 5.29
N THR A 214 12.93 18.94 5.67
CA THR A 214 12.72 20.30 6.17
C THR A 214 11.81 20.23 7.38
N GLU A 215 12.08 21.06 8.37
CA GLU A 215 11.13 21.30 9.45
C GLU A 215 9.96 22.15 8.95
N GLY A 216 8.76 21.78 9.37
CA GLY A 216 7.52 22.49 9.09
C GLY A 216 6.64 22.54 10.35
N PRO A 217 5.39 23.00 10.25
CA PRO A 217 4.51 23.18 11.39
C PRO A 217 4.35 21.89 12.22
N GLY A 218 5.07 21.83 13.34
CA GLY A 218 5.06 20.73 14.30
C GLY A 218 5.87 19.47 13.94
N GLY A 219 6.57 19.40 12.80
CA GLY A 219 7.31 18.18 12.45
C GLY A 219 8.21 18.23 11.21
N CYS A 220 8.74 17.07 10.84
CA CYS A 220 9.68 16.84 9.74
C CYS A 220 8.95 16.42 8.46
N PHE A 221 9.33 17.01 7.32
CA PHE A 221 8.73 16.73 6.01
C PHE A 221 9.80 16.59 4.93
N LEU A 222 9.58 15.74 3.94
CA LEU A 222 10.46 15.67 2.76
C LEU A 222 10.41 16.96 1.95
N ASN A 223 11.58 17.46 1.56
CA ASN A 223 11.72 18.56 0.62
C ASN A 223 11.57 18.06 -0.84
N LYS A 224 11.87 18.91 -1.83
CA LYS A 224 11.77 18.52 -3.24
C LYS A 224 12.75 17.40 -3.60
N ASP A 225 13.96 17.44 -3.05
CA ASP A 225 15.03 16.49 -3.35
C ASP A 225 14.73 15.14 -2.72
N GLY A 226 14.29 15.09 -1.46
CA GLY A 226 13.87 13.83 -0.82
C GLY A 226 12.68 13.17 -1.52
N LYS A 227 11.70 13.97 -1.98
CA LYS A 227 10.58 13.46 -2.79
C LYS A 227 11.01 12.96 -4.17
N LYS A 228 12.05 13.56 -4.75
CA LYS A 228 12.61 13.14 -6.04
C LYS A 228 13.40 11.83 -5.84
N ALA A 229 14.34 11.80 -4.91
CA ALA A 229 15.14 10.63 -4.57
C ALA A 229 14.26 9.40 -4.31
N TYR A 230 13.26 9.52 -3.43
CA TYR A 230 12.35 8.41 -3.16
C TYR A 230 11.60 7.91 -4.40
N ARG A 231 11.16 8.84 -5.26
CA ARG A 231 10.49 8.44 -6.51
C ARG A 231 11.46 7.75 -7.45
N ASP A 232 12.67 8.25 -7.60
CA ASP A 232 13.66 7.64 -8.50
C ASP A 232 14.02 6.22 -8.05
N SER A 233 14.28 6.00 -6.74
CA SER A 233 14.56 4.67 -6.19
C SER A 233 13.34 3.73 -6.25
N LEU A 234 12.12 4.25 -6.04
CA LEU A 234 10.89 3.48 -6.25
C LEU A 234 10.72 3.05 -7.72
N PHE A 235 11.06 3.91 -8.67
CA PHE A 235 10.98 3.59 -10.09
C PHE A 235 11.98 2.50 -10.46
N LYS A 236 13.24 2.62 -10.02
CA LYS A 236 14.27 1.58 -10.18
C LYS A 236 13.76 0.23 -9.65
N MET A 237 13.25 0.20 -8.40
CA MET A 237 12.66 -1.01 -7.82
C MET A 237 11.52 -1.59 -8.67
N VAL A 238 10.62 -0.75 -9.18
CA VAL A 238 9.51 -1.22 -10.01
C VAL A 238 9.98 -1.77 -11.36
N GLU A 239 11.00 -1.16 -11.96
CA GLU A 239 11.59 -1.64 -13.21
C GLU A 239 12.32 -2.97 -13.03
N ASP A 240 13.02 -3.14 -11.91
CA ASP A 240 13.67 -4.40 -11.57
C ASP A 240 12.65 -5.53 -11.35
N LEU A 241 11.51 -5.23 -10.74
CA LEU A 241 10.48 -6.22 -10.39
C LEU A 241 9.52 -6.56 -11.53
N PHE A 242 9.17 -5.58 -12.36
CA PHE A 242 8.12 -5.73 -13.37
C PHE A 242 8.60 -5.43 -14.80
N GLY A 243 9.91 -5.23 -15.00
CA GLY A 243 10.53 -4.85 -16.26
C GLY A 243 10.39 -3.35 -16.58
N GLY A 244 11.15 -2.90 -17.60
CA GLY A 244 11.23 -1.50 -18.01
C GLY A 244 9.87 -0.83 -18.18
N SER A 245 9.70 0.33 -17.55
CA SER A 245 8.38 0.96 -17.37
C SER A 245 8.31 2.34 -18.01
N THR A 246 7.34 2.56 -18.89
CA THR A 246 6.95 3.93 -19.26
C THR A 246 6.06 4.54 -18.17
N ARG A 247 5.99 5.88 -18.12
CA ARG A 247 5.09 6.58 -17.19
C ARG A 247 3.66 6.54 -17.72
N CYS A 248 2.71 6.22 -16.85
CA CYS A 248 1.29 6.41 -17.12
C CYS A 248 0.90 7.89 -17.00
N HIS A 249 -0.34 8.22 -17.37
CA HIS A 249 -0.87 9.59 -17.32
C HIS A 249 -0.78 10.23 -15.92
N PHE A 250 -0.77 9.42 -14.86
CA PHE A 250 -0.63 9.86 -13.46
C PHE A 250 0.82 10.06 -13.02
N GLY A 251 1.79 9.86 -13.92
CA GLY A 251 3.22 9.93 -13.61
C GLY A 251 3.75 8.74 -12.82
N TRP A 252 3.04 7.60 -12.79
CA TRP A 252 3.47 6.35 -12.15
C TRP A 252 4.04 5.35 -13.17
N PRO A 253 4.88 4.40 -12.75
CA PRO A 253 5.26 3.27 -13.59
C PRO A 253 4.04 2.48 -14.09
N ILE A 254 3.92 2.29 -15.40
CA ILE A 254 2.74 1.62 -15.98
C ILE A 254 2.64 0.14 -15.60
N ASN A 255 3.78 -0.55 -15.45
CA ASN A 255 3.80 -1.98 -15.14
C ASN A 255 3.33 -2.26 -13.71
N LEU A 256 3.66 -1.39 -12.75
CA LEU A 256 3.07 -1.44 -11.41
C LEU A 256 1.55 -1.25 -11.45
N LEU A 257 1.05 -0.29 -12.22
CA LEU A 257 -0.39 -0.08 -12.36
C LEU A 257 -1.09 -1.31 -12.97
N LYS A 258 -0.49 -1.93 -14.01
CA LYS A 258 -1.00 -3.17 -14.60
C LYS A 258 -1.02 -4.33 -13.59
N ALA A 259 0.07 -4.54 -12.85
CA ALA A 259 0.15 -5.58 -11.82
C ALA A 259 -0.90 -5.38 -10.72
N LEU A 260 -1.19 -4.13 -10.35
CA LEU A 260 -2.27 -3.80 -9.42
C LEU A 260 -3.65 -4.06 -10.03
N GLU A 261 -3.89 -3.69 -11.28
CA GLU A 261 -5.14 -3.99 -11.97
C GLU A 261 -5.40 -5.52 -12.04
N GLU A 262 -4.37 -6.31 -12.33
CA GLU A 262 -4.45 -7.78 -12.34
C GLU A 262 -4.72 -8.36 -10.95
N THR A 263 -4.04 -7.84 -9.92
CA THR A 263 -4.25 -8.24 -8.52
C THR A 263 -5.69 -7.93 -8.10
N VAL A 264 -6.17 -6.71 -8.35
CA VAL A 264 -7.53 -6.29 -8.03
C VAL A 264 -8.56 -7.10 -8.80
N ALA A 265 -8.31 -7.42 -10.07
CA ALA A 265 -9.19 -8.28 -10.86
C ALA A 265 -9.27 -9.70 -10.30
N ARG A 266 -8.15 -10.24 -9.80
CA ARG A 266 -8.14 -11.54 -9.10
C ARG A 266 -8.95 -11.49 -7.80
N ILE A 267 -8.73 -10.50 -6.95
CA ILE A 267 -9.50 -10.30 -5.70
C ILE A 267 -11.00 -10.19 -6.00
N SER A 268 -11.37 -9.45 -7.06
CA SER A 268 -12.76 -9.33 -7.52
C SER A 268 -13.36 -10.71 -7.87
N ARG A 269 -12.65 -11.53 -8.65
CA ARG A 269 -13.09 -12.90 -8.98
C ARG A 269 -13.24 -13.76 -7.73
N ASP A 270 -12.27 -13.73 -6.81
CA ASP A 270 -12.27 -14.54 -5.60
C ASP A 270 -13.49 -14.22 -4.71
N LEU A 271 -13.84 -12.94 -4.60
CA LEU A 271 -15.03 -12.50 -3.85
C LEU A 271 -16.34 -12.94 -4.54
N ILE A 272 -16.43 -12.78 -5.86
CA ILE A 272 -17.63 -13.13 -6.64
C ILE A 272 -17.88 -14.64 -6.65
N GLN A 273 -16.82 -15.44 -6.80
CA GLN A 273 -16.88 -16.90 -6.92
C GLN A 273 -16.83 -17.61 -5.56
N GLU A 274 -16.64 -16.87 -4.48
CA GLU A 274 -16.41 -17.38 -3.12
C GLU A 274 -15.18 -18.32 -2.98
N THR A 275 -14.18 -18.11 -3.83
CA THR A 275 -12.94 -18.90 -3.88
C THR A 275 -11.78 -18.16 -3.22
N ILE A 276 -11.94 -17.79 -1.94
CA ILE A 276 -10.89 -17.04 -1.21
C ILE A 276 -9.63 -17.91 -1.06
N PRO A 277 -8.48 -17.49 -1.60
CA PRO A 277 -7.24 -18.27 -1.54
C PRO A 277 -6.58 -18.18 -0.17
N GLU A 278 -5.51 -18.94 0.03
CA GLU A 278 -4.68 -18.86 1.24
C GLU A 278 -4.07 -17.45 1.43
N SER A 279 -3.61 -16.83 0.34
CA SER A 279 -3.01 -15.50 0.34
C SER A 279 -3.26 -14.74 -0.95
N TRP A 280 -3.25 -13.41 -0.87
CA TRP A 280 -3.23 -12.54 -2.04
C TRP A 280 -1.83 -12.02 -2.31
N VAL A 281 -1.07 -12.80 -3.08
CA VAL A 281 0.31 -12.48 -3.46
C VAL A 281 0.34 -11.43 -4.57
N VAL A 282 1.05 -10.33 -4.36
CA VAL A 282 1.30 -9.33 -5.42
C VAL A 282 2.60 -9.62 -6.16
N PHE A 283 3.67 -9.86 -5.41
CA PHE A 283 5.01 -10.04 -5.96
C PHE A 283 5.30 -11.52 -6.21
N ARG A 284 5.67 -11.86 -7.44
CA ARG A 284 6.07 -13.21 -7.85
C ARG A 284 7.40 -13.10 -8.59
N ARG A 285 8.29 -14.06 -8.37
CA ARG A 285 9.47 -14.24 -9.22
C ARG A 285 9.07 -14.91 -10.53
#